data_AF-A0A0D2YDU9-F1
#
_entry.id   AF-A0A0D2YDU9-F1
#
_cell.length_a   1.000
_cell.length_b   1.000
_cell.length_c   1.000
_cell.angle_alpha   90.00
_cell.angle_beta   90.00
_cell.angle_gamma   90.00
#
_symmetry.space_group_name_H-M   'P 1'
#
loop_
_entity.id
_entity.type
_entity.pdbx_description
1 polymer ?
#
loop_
_entity_poly.entity_id
_entity_poly.type
_entity_poly.pdbx_seq_one_letter_code
_entity_poly.pdbx_strand_id
1 'polypeptide(L)'
;KAEKFFPRAGLAQDGWSTKEEATATCYCGAVQLVLPITKPGFVFSFVCHCSDCRKITASMFTTGIVVLDTHLKHIRGEENLKQFSQSDTIERDGSAMTNFFCS
;
A
#
# COMPACT_ATOMS: atom_id res chain seq x y z
N LYS A 1 1.17 5.95 37.14
CA LYS A 1 0.56 6.87 36.14
C LYS A 1 1.70 7.67 35.52
N ALA A 2 1.96 7.67 34.21
CA ALA A 2 1.28 7.06 33.07
C ALA A 2 2.32 6.46 32.12
N GLU A 3 2.09 5.25 31.61
CA GLU A 3 2.59 4.92 30.27
C GLU A 3 1.37 4.95 29.35
N LYS A 4 1.01 6.14 28.87
CA LYS A 4 0.11 6.22 27.72
C LYS A 4 0.98 6.03 26.48
N PHE A 5 1.26 4.78 26.16
CA PHE A 5 1.99 4.39 24.96
C PHE A 5 0.99 4.05 23.84
N PHE A 6 0.89 4.94 22.85
CA PHE A 6 0.17 4.72 21.60
C PHE A 6 1.17 4.65 20.45
N PRO A 7 1.67 3.46 20.15
CA PRO A 7 1.82 3.08 18.76
C PRO A 7 1.60 1.57 18.56
N ARG A 8 1.31 1.22 17.31
CA ARG A 8 2.00 0.18 16.52
C ARG A 8 1.11 -0.09 15.30
N ALA A 9 1.64 0.15 14.11
CA ALA A 9 0.88 0.14 12.85
C ALA A 9 0.69 -1.27 12.25
N GLY A 10 1.10 -2.32 12.96
CA GLY A 10 1.02 -3.73 12.52
C GLY A 10 1.78 -4.63 13.49
N LEU A 11 1.80 -5.93 13.22
CA LEU A 11 2.48 -6.93 14.04
C LEU A 11 3.99 -6.97 13.80
N ALA A 12 4.44 -6.57 12.61
CA ALA A 12 5.87 -6.43 12.30
C ALA A 12 6.40 -5.06 12.75
N GLN A 13 7.67 -5.02 13.19
CA GLN A 13 8.36 -3.81 13.69
C GLN A 13 9.69 -3.58 12.96
N ASP A 14 9.85 -4.18 11.78
CA ASP A 14 11.06 -4.15 10.95
C ASP A 14 10.95 -3.17 9.77
N GLY A 15 9.95 -2.28 9.80
CA GLY A 15 9.77 -1.24 8.80
C GLY A 15 10.82 -0.14 8.93
N TRP A 16 11.33 0.33 7.79
CA TRP A 16 12.30 1.42 7.68
C TRP A 16 12.04 2.30 6.44
N SER A 17 12.68 3.46 6.42
CA SER A 17 12.73 4.38 5.27
C SER A 17 14.08 5.09 5.21
N THR A 18 14.61 5.30 4.00
CA THR A 18 15.77 6.15 3.72
C THR A 18 15.32 7.46 3.06
N LYS A 19 16.22 8.15 2.35
CA LYS A 19 15.85 9.32 1.53
C LYS A 19 15.28 8.90 0.17
N GLU A 20 15.56 7.68 -0.28
CA GLU A 20 15.28 7.19 -1.64
C GLU A 20 14.18 6.13 -1.69
N GLU A 21 14.07 5.29 -0.67
CA GLU A 21 13.09 4.19 -0.63
C GLU A 21 12.55 3.94 0.79
N ALA A 22 11.42 3.26 0.86
CA ALA A 22 10.76 2.90 2.11
C ALA A 22 10.11 1.52 2.03
N THR A 23 9.85 0.94 3.20
CA THR A 23 9.09 -0.31 3.30
C THR A 23 7.61 -0.06 3.51
N ALA A 24 6.78 -0.95 2.96
CA ALA A 24 5.37 -1.07 3.28
C ALA A 24 5.08 -2.49 3.75
N THR A 25 4.31 -2.65 4.82
CA THR A 25 3.96 -3.96 5.39
C THR A 25 2.45 -4.08 5.52
N CYS A 26 1.92 -5.30 5.33
CA CYS A 26 0.54 -5.58 5.70
C CYS A 26 0.39 -5.59 7.23
N TYR A 27 -0.84 -5.44 7.73
CA TYR A 27 -1.07 -5.30 9.17
C TYR A 27 -0.56 -6.49 9.99
N CYS A 28 -0.69 -7.73 9.48
CA CYS A 28 -0.16 -8.92 10.16
C CYS A 28 1.36 -9.10 9.99
N GLY A 29 2.00 -8.32 9.11
CA GLY A 29 3.44 -8.38 8.86
C GLY A 29 3.90 -9.49 7.92
N ALA A 30 3.00 -10.34 7.40
CA ALA A 30 3.34 -11.45 6.52
C ALA A 30 3.89 -10.99 5.16
N VAL A 31 3.42 -9.85 4.66
CA VAL A 31 3.85 -9.23 3.40
C VAL A 31 4.67 -7.99 3.69
N GLN A 32 5.80 -7.85 3.01
CA GLN A 32 6.58 -6.61 2.99
C GLN A 32 7.08 -6.30 1.57
N LEU A 33 6.93 -5.04 1.21
CA LEU A 33 7.40 -4.46 -0.03
C LEU A 33 8.45 -3.39 0.27
N VAL A 34 9.36 -3.15 -0.68
CA VAL A 34 10.18 -1.94 -0.75
C VAL A 34 9.76 -1.16 -1.99
N LEU A 35 9.62 0.15 -1.80
CA LEU A 35 9.14 1.06 -2.83
C LEU A 35 9.96 2.37 -2.84
N PRO A 36 10.16 2.97 -4.02
CA PRO A 36 10.86 4.24 -4.14
C PRO A 36 9.99 5.41 -3.63
N ILE A 37 10.62 6.36 -2.95
CA ILE A 37 10.01 7.64 -2.54
C ILE A 37 10.62 8.84 -3.27
N THR A 38 11.52 8.57 -4.23
CA THR A 38 12.09 9.54 -5.17
C THR A 38 12.02 9.03 -6.61
N LYS A 39 12.20 9.95 -7.57
CA LYS A 39 12.36 9.59 -8.98
C LYS A 39 13.59 8.68 -9.17
N PRO A 40 13.62 7.82 -10.21
CA PRO A 40 12.64 7.70 -11.31
C PRO A 40 11.43 6.80 -11.00
N GLY A 41 11.44 6.03 -9.91
CA GLY A 41 10.38 5.06 -9.63
C GLY A 41 9.15 5.65 -8.95
N PHE A 42 9.29 6.74 -8.19
CA PHE A 42 8.15 7.47 -7.62
C PHE A 42 7.47 8.33 -8.68
N VAL A 43 6.14 8.21 -8.80
CA VAL A 43 5.34 8.99 -9.74
C VAL A 43 4.66 10.15 -9.00
N PHE A 44 3.76 9.87 -8.05
CA PHE A 44 3.08 10.89 -7.23
C PHE A 44 2.47 10.29 -5.97
N SER A 45 2.10 11.15 -5.01
CA SER A 45 1.25 10.83 -3.87
C SER A 45 -0.11 11.49 -4.01
N PHE A 46 -1.15 10.88 -3.45
CA PHE A 46 -2.52 11.38 -3.58
C PHE A 46 -3.35 11.14 -2.33
N VAL A 47 -4.42 11.94 -2.19
CA VAL A 47 -5.53 11.69 -1.28
C VAL A 47 -6.75 11.39 -2.15
N CYS A 48 -7.42 10.27 -1.91
CA CYS A 48 -8.63 9.89 -2.67
C CYS A 48 -9.82 9.63 -1.73
N HIS A 49 -10.96 10.17 -2.14
CA HIS A 49 -12.25 10.09 -1.43
C HIS A 49 -13.31 9.31 -2.21
N CYS A 50 -12.96 8.67 -3.33
CA CYS A 50 -13.93 7.90 -4.11
C CYS A 50 -14.49 6.72 -3.30
N SER A 51 -15.67 6.25 -3.70
CA SER A 51 -16.37 5.15 -3.01
C SER A 51 -15.51 3.89 -2.91
N ASP A 52 -14.76 3.56 -3.97
CA ASP A 52 -13.92 2.37 -4.03
C ASP A 52 -12.75 2.46 -3.05
N CYS A 53 -11.99 3.56 -3.05
CA CYS A 53 -10.89 3.77 -2.12
C CYS A 53 -11.34 3.76 -0.67
N ARG A 54 -12.49 4.36 -0.36
CA ARG A 54 -13.10 4.31 0.97
C ARG A 54 -13.48 2.89 1.37
N LYS A 55 -14.04 2.11 0.44
CA LYS A 55 -14.44 0.72 0.68
C LYS A 55 -13.24 -0.20 0.88
N ILE A 56 -12.21 -0.07 0.04
CA ILE A 56 -10.98 -0.88 0.09
C ILE A 56 -10.22 -0.64 1.40
N THR A 57 -10.14 0.62 1.85
CA THR A 57 -9.36 0.99 3.05
C THR A 57 -10.17 1.06 4.34
N ALA A 58 -11.49 0.85 4.27
CA ALA A 58 -12.42 1.01 5.39
C ALA A 58 -12.29 2.37 6.12
N SER A 59 -12.00 3.43 5.37
CA SER A 59 -11.72 4.78 5.90
C SER A 59 -12.57 5.86 5.20
N MET A 60 -12.55 7.09 5.73
CA MET A 60 -13.17 8.25 5.08
C MET A 60 -12.42 8.70 3.83
N PHE A 61 -11.14 8.37 3.76
CA PHE A 61 -10.28 8.58 2.60
C PHE A 61 -9.04 7.71 2.70
N THR A 62 -8.37 7.55 1.58
CA THR A 62 -7.04 6.93 1.52
C THR A 62 -5.99 7.96 1.16
N THR A 63 -4.80 7.78 1.72
CA THR A 63 -3.57 8.35 1.20
C THR A 63 -2.83 7.25 0.47
N GLY A 64 -2.47 7.48 -0.78
CA GLY A 64 -1.75 6.52 -1.61
C GLY A 64 -0.52 7.12 -2.25
N ILE A 65 0.34 6.25 -2.75
CA ILE A 65 1.51 6.58 -3.55
C ILE A 65 1.49 5.70 -4.78
N VAL A 66 1.86 6.28 -5.92
CA VAL A 66 1.98 5.59 -7.19
C VAL A 66 3.46 5.47 -7.51
N VAL A 67 3.90 4.23 -7.70
CA VAL A 67 5.26 3.87 -8.08
C VAL A 67 5.23 2.99 -9.31
N LEU A 68 6.33 2.99 -10.07
CA LEU A 68 6.49 2.06 -11.19
C LEU A 68 6.72 0.64 -10.67
N ASP A 69 6.02 -0.33 -11.26
CA ASP A 69 6.16 -1.75 -10.93
C ASP A 69 7.61 -2.25 -11.04
N THR A 70 8.33 -1.77 -12.06
CA THR A 70 9.76 -2.07 -12.29
C THR A 70 10.69 -1.63 -11.15
N HIS A 71 10.21 -0.79 -10.23
CA HIS A 71 10.98 -0.28 -9.09
C HIS A 71 10.45 -0.78 -7.75
N LEU A 72 9.36 -1.54 -7.74
CA LEU A 72 8.81 -2.18 -6.55
C LEU A 72 9.48 -3.54 -6.32
N LYS A 73 9.76 -3.88 -5.07
CA LYS A 73 10.39 -5.16 -4.71
C LYS A 73 9.58 -5.87 -3.64
N HIS A 74 9.29 -7.15 -3.86
CA HIS A 74 8.73 -8.04 -2.85
C HIS A 74 9.87 -8.55 -1.96
N ILE A 75 9.80 -8.27 -0.66
CA ILE A 75 10.81 -8.72 0.32
C ILE A 75 10.37 -10.02 0.98
N ARG A 76 9.07 -10.17 1.26
CA ARG A 76 8.47 -11.41 1.76
C ARG A 76 6.96 -11.47 1.49
N GLY A 77 6.42 -12.67 1.50
CA GLY A 77 4.99 -12.94 1.55
C GLY A 77 4.24 -12.68 0.25
N GLU A 78 4.93 -12.69 -0.88
CA GLU A 78 4.27 -12.59 -2.20
C GLU A 78 3.26 -13.72 -2.40
N GLU A 79 3.60 -14.92 -1.92
CA GLU A 79 2.74 -16.09 -1.91
C GLU A 79 1.47 -15.93 -1.04
N ASN A 80 1.47 -14.96 -0.12
CA ASN A 80 0.32 -14.67 0.75
C ASN A 80 -0.62 -13.62 0.14
N LEU A 81 -0.33 -13.11 -1.06
CA LEU A 81 -1.18 -12.13 -1.75
C LEU A 81 -2.29 -12.81 -2.56
N LYS A 82 -3.53 -12.41 -2.29
CA LYS A 82 -4.69 -12.68 -3.13
C LYS A 82 -4.96 -11.51 -4.05
N GLN A 83 -5.16 -11.81 -5.33
CA GLN A 83 -5.46 -10.83 -6.37
C GLN A 83 -6.97 -10.73 -6.62
N PHE A 84 -7.46 -9.50 -6.80
CA PHE A 84 -8.81 -9.21 -7.30
C PHE A 84 -8.71 -8.15 -8.40
N SER A 85 -9.31 -8.40 -9.56
CA SER A 85 -9.26 -7.50 -10.71
C SER A 85 -10.66 -7.26 -11.30
N GLN A 86 -10.95 -6.01 -11.65
CA GLN A 86 -12.17 -5.63 -12.36
C GLN A 86 -11.95 -4.37 -13.21
N SER A 87 -12.77 -4.19 -14.26
CA SER A 87 -12.73 -3.00 -15.14
C SER A 87 -13.86 -2.00 -14.90
N ASP A 88 -14.85 -2.32 -14.05
CA ASP A 88 -15.89 -1.39 -13.64
C ASP A 88 -15.37 -0.48 -12.51
N THR A 89 -14.61 0.54 -12.92
CA THR A 89 -13.92 1.48 -12.02
C THR A 89 -14.42 2.92 -12.25
N ILE A 90 -14.02 3.83 -11.36
CA ILE A 90 -14.45 5.24 -11.39
C ILE A 90 -14.09 5.98 -12.69
N GLU A 91 -13.00 5.60 -13.36
CA GLU A 91 -12.53 6.26 -14.59
C GLU A 91 -13.32 5.83 -15.83
N ARG A 92 -13.97 4.66 -15.79
CA ARG A 92 -14.84 4.13 -16.86
C ARG A 92 -14.18 4.08 -18.25
N ASP A 93 -12.86 3.91 -18.30
CA ASP A 93 -12.07 3.82 -19.53
C ASP A 93 -11.88 2.38 -20.03
N GLY A 94 -12.41 1.39 -19.28
CA GLY A 94 -12.27 -0.04 -19.55
C GLY A 94 -10.98 -0.66 -19.04
N SER A 95 -10.08 0.14 -18.46
CA SER A 95 -8.86 -0.35 -17.82
C SER A 95 -9.21 -1.13 -16.55
N ALA A 96 -8.57 -2.29 -16.39
CA ALA A 96 -8.74 -3.10 -15.19
C ALA A 96 -7.90 -2.54 -14.03
N MET A 97 -8.51 -2.40 -12.86
CA MET A 97 -7.81 -2.13 -11.61
C MET A 97 -7.62 -3.44 -10.85
N THR A 98 -6.35 -3.78 -10.58
CA THR A 98 -5.97 -4.97 -9.83
C THR A 98 -5.55 -4.59 -8.43
N ASN A 99 -6.22 -5.17 -7.43
CA ASN A 99 -5.90 -5.03 -6.02
C ASN A 99 -5.28 -6.32 -5.47
N PHE A 100 -4.30 -6.19 -4.58
CA PHE A 100 -3.67 -7.32 -3.88
C PHE A 100 -3.92 -7.19 -2.38
N PHE A 101 -4.36 -8.29 -1.76
CA PHE A 101 -4.69 -8.36 -0.34
C PHE A 101 -3.92 -9.48 0.35
N CYS A 102 -3.41 -9.22 1.55
CA CYS A 102 -2.86 -10.28 2.39
C CYS A 102 -3.97 -11.26 2.78
N SER A 103 -3.70 -12.56 2.63
CA SER A 103 -4.63 -13.64 2.97
C SER A 103 -4.49 -14.20 4.38
#